data_AF-A6I2Q0-F1
#
_entry.id   AF-A6I2Q0-F1
#
_cell.length_a   1.000
_cell.length_b   1.000
_cell.length_c   1.000
_cell.angle_alpha   90.00
_cell.angle_beta   90.00
_cell.angle_gamma   90.00
#
_symmetry.space_group_name_H-M   'P 1'
#
loop_
_entity.id
_entity.type
_entity.pdbx_description
1 polymer ?
#
loop_
_entity_poly.entity_id
_entity_poly.type
_entity_poly.pdbx_seq_one_letter_code
_entity_poly.pdbx_strand_id
1 'polypeptide(L)'
;MLYAATRATVKKEFGGGHIKDELFGTVKDDLSLAGYQKHLSSCAAPAPLTSAERELQQIRINEVKTEISVESKHQTLQGLAFPLQPEAQRALQQLKQKTVNYIQLKLDLERETIELVHTEPTNVAQLPSRVPRDAARYHFFLYKHTHEGDSLESVVFIYSMPGYKCSIKERMLYSSCKSRLLDSVEQDFQLEIAKKIEIGDGAELTAEFLYDEVHPKQHAFKQAFAKPKGPGGKRGHKRLIRGPGENGEDS
;
A
#
# COMPACT_ATOMS: atom_id res chain seq x y z
N MET A 1 -35.90 31.87 31.00
CA MET A 1 -34.77 30.96 31.37
C MET A 1 -35.24 29.56 31.75
N LEU A 2 -36.20 29.38 32.66
CA LEU A 2 -36.61 28.06 33.18
C LEU A 2 -36.92 27.02 32.09
N TYR A 3 -37.81 27.34 31.13
CA TYR A 3 -38.22 26.40 30.07
C TYR A 3 -37.09 26.00 29.10
N ALA A 4 -36.15 26.91 28.82
CA ALA A 4 -35.00 26.59 27.99
C ALA A 4 -34.00 25.70 28.74
N ALA A 5 -33.82 25.94 30.05
CA ALA A 5 -32.90 25.18 30.89
C ALA A 5 -33.40 23.75 31.19
N THR A 6 -34.71 23.51 31.26
CA THR A 6 -35.29 22.18 31.55
C THR A 6 -35.62 21.35 30.31
N ARG A 7 -35.56 21.92 29.09
CA ARG A 7 -35.88 21.27 27.81
C ARG A 7 -35.17 19.93 27.62
N ALA A 8 -33.86 19.87 27.89
CA ALA A 8 -33.08 18.65 27.71
C ALA A 8 -33.50 17.53 28.66
N THR A 9 -33.79 17.86 29.93
CA THR A 9 -34.28 16.90 30.93
C THR A 9 -35.63 16.33 30.51
N VAL A 10 -36.57 17.16 30.06
CA VAL A 10 -37.89 16.71 29.60
C VAL A 10 -37.77 15.75 28.41
N LYS A 11 -36.90 16.05 27.43
CA LYS A 11 -36.68 15.14 26.28
C LYS A 11 -36.08 13.80 26.70
N LYS A 12 -35.18 13.81 27.68
CA LYS A 12 -34.56 12.60 28.21
C LYS A 12 -35.59 11.74 28.94
N GLU A 13 -36.40 12.34 29.81
CA GLU A 13 -37.47 11.65 30.55
C GLU A 13 -38.56 11.10 29.62
N PHE A 14 -38.89 11.83 28.53
CA PHE A 14 -39.84 11.36 27.51
C PHE A 14 -39.29 10.22 26.64
N GLY A 15 -37.97 10.15 26.47
CA GLY A 15 -37.28 9.16 25.65
C GLY A 15 -37.03 9.66 24.22
N GLY A 16 -35.78 10.02 23.94
CA GLY A 16 -35.37 10.62 22.65
C GLY A 16 -35.63 9.77 21.41
N GLY A 17 -35.81 8.45 21.54
CA GLY A 17 -36.18 7.59 20.41
C GLY A 17 -37.59 7.81 19.85
N HIS A 18 -38.49 8.44 20.62
CA HIS A 18 -39.86 8.77 20.19
C HIS A 18 -39.98 10.17 19.58
N ILE A 19 -38.94 11.01 19.69
CA ILE A 19 -38.94 12.39 19.22
C ILE A 19 -38.16 12.44 17.90
N LYS A 20 -38.89 12.54 16.78
CA LYS A 20 -38.28 12.63 15.44
C LYS A 20 -37.79 14.04 15.12
N ASP A 21 -38.65 15.03 15.34
CA ASP A 21 -38.44 16.41 14.94
C ASP A 21 -38.59 17.33 16.16
N GLU A 22 -37.76 18.36 16.22
CA GLU A 22 -37.71 19.28 17.36
C GLU A 22 -37.74 20.72 16.86
N LEU A 23 -38.89 21.38 17.02
CA LEU A 23 -39.10 22.76 16.59
C LEU A 23 -38.97 23.73 17.76
N PHE A 24 -38.36 24.88 17.48
CA PHE A 24 -38.34 26.03 18.38
C PHE A 24 -39.08 27.18 17.70
N GLY A 25 -40.23 27.56 18.26
CA GLY A 25 -41.06 28.65 17.75
C GLY A 25 -41.14 29.80 18.74
N THR A 26 -41.14 31.02 18.23
CA THR A 26 -41.33 32.24 19.03
C THR A 26 -42.65 32.94 18.70
N VAL A 27 -43.20 32.69 17.51
CA VAL A 27 -44.52 33.16 17.07
C VAL A 27 -45.44 31.99 16.76
N LYS A 28 -46.77 32.24 16.71
CA LYS A 28 -47.76 31.18 16.45
C LYS A 28 -47.59 30.53 15.08
N ASP A 29 -47.14 31.30 14.10
CA ASP A 29 -46.94 30.81 12.73
C ASP A 29 -45.83 29.75 12.66
N ASP A 30 -44.82 29.82 13.53
CA ASP A 30 -43.72 28.83 13.62
C ASP A 30 -44.23 27.44 14.05
N LEU A 31 -45.28 27.41 14.88
CA LEU A 31 -45.87 26.20 15.45
C LEU A 31 -47.17 25.78 14.75
N SER A 32 -47.54 26.47 13.66
CA SER A 32 -48.67 26.08 12.81
C SER A 32 -48.30 24.88 11.93
N LEU A 33 -49.30 24.20 11.36
CA LEU A 33 -49.07 23.13 10.37
C LEU A 33 -48.22 23.63 9.18
N ALA A 34 -48.48 24.86 8.72
CA ALA A 34 -47.71 25.49 7.67
C ALA A 34 -46.26 25.78 8.10
N GLY A 35 -46.05 26.18 9.36
CA GLY A 35 -44.72 26.35 9.96
C GLY A 35 -43.93 25.04 10.02
N TYR A 36 -44.59 23.95 10.43
CA TYR A 36 -43.99 22.62 10.44
C TYR A 36 -43.59 22.14 9.04
N GLN A 37 -44.44 22.35 8.02
CA GLN A 37 -44.08 22.05 6.63
C GLN A 37 -42.87 22.83 6.13
N LYS A 38 -42.76 24.12 6.52
CA LYS A 38 -41.58 24.95 6.21
C LYS A 38 -40.32 24.45 6.92
N HIS A 39 -40.42 23.94 8.14
CA HIS A 39 -39.29 23.33 8.84
C HIS A 39 -38.77 22.09 8.09
N LEU A 40 -39.66 21.20 7.66
CA LEU A 40 -39.28 20.02 6.88
C LEU A 40 -38.60 20.39 5.55
N SER A 41 -39.11 21.40 4.84
CA SER A 41 -38.48 21.86 3.59
C SER A 41 -37.12 22.52 3.84
N SER A 42 -36.94 23.23 4.95
CA SER A 42 -35.66 23.80 5.34
C SER A 42 -34.63 22.73 5.72
N CYS A 43 -35.04 21.64 6.38
CA CYS A 43 -34.16 20.51 6.70
C CYS A 43 -33.73 19.73 5.45
N ALA A 44 -34.58 19.69 4.42
CA ALA A 44 -34.28 19.08 3.13
C ALA A 44 -33.47 20.00 2.19
N ALA A 45 -33.37 21.30 2.50
CA ALA A 45 -32.61 22.26 1.71
C ALA A 45 -31.10 21.98 1.83
N PRO A 46 -30.30 22.29 0.79
CA PRO A 46 -28.86 22.10 0.84
C PRO A 46 -28.24 22.93 1.96
N ALA A 47 -27.35 22.30 2.73
CA ALA A 47 -26.64 22.99 3.80
C ALA A 47 -25.82 24.17 3.23
N PRO A 48 -25.78 25.32 3.91
CA PRO A 48 -24.98 26.44 3.48
C PRO A 48 -23.49 26.09 3.62
N LEU A 49 -22.86 25.80 2.48
CA LEU A 49 -21.42 25.54 2.41
C LEU A 49 -20.66 26.85 2.17
N THR A 50 -19.54 27.00 2.86
CA THR A 50 -18.53 28.02 2.57
C THR A 50 -17.88 27.77 1.21
N SER A 51 -17.18 28.78 0.65
CA SER A 51 -16.46 28.62 -0.62
C SER A 51 -15.42 27.49 -0.55
N ALA A 52 -14.67 27.42 0.54
CA ALA A 52 -13.65 26.39 0.76
C ALA A 52 -14.25 24.96 0.83
N GLU A 53 -15.40 24.78 1.47
CA GLU A 53 -16.06 23.46 1.55
C GLU A 53 -16.57 23.01 0.18
N ARG A 54 -17.08 23.94 -0.65
CA ARG A 54 -17.49 23.63 -2.02
C ARG A 54 -16.29 23.21 -2.88
N GLU A 55 -15.17 23.90 -2.74
CA GLU A 55 -13.93 23.53 -3.43
C GLU A 55 -13.45 22.14 -3.01
N LEU A 56 -13.43 21.84 -1.72
CA LEU A 56 -13.04 20.52 -1.20
C LEU A 56 -13.98 19.41 -1.69
N GLN A 57 -15.29 19.67 -1.72
CA GLN A 57 -16.28 18.74 -2.27
C GLN A 57 -16.04 18.49 -3.76
N GLN A 58 -15.69 19.53 -4.52
CA GLN A 58 -15.38 19.41 -5.94
C GLN A 58 -14.11 18.59 -6.18
N ILE A 59 -13.07 18.79 -5.36
CA ILE A 59 -11.83 17.99 -5.39
C ILE A 59 -12.15 16.52 -5.14
N ARG A 60 -12.91 16.21 -4.08
CA ARG A 60 -13.29 14.83 -3.76
C ARG A 60 -14.07 14.15 -4.89
N ILE A 61 -15.01 14.85 -5.52
CA ILE A 61 -15.79 14.31 -6.67
C ILE A 61 -14.86 14.02 -7.86
N ASN A 62 -13.88 14.89 -8.10
CA ASN A 62 -12.94 14.72 -9.19
C ASN A 62 -11.94 13.57 -8.91
N GLU A 63 -11.49 13.42 -7.67
CA GLU A 63 -10.60 12.32 -7.25
C GLU A 63 -11.26 10.94 -7.44
N VAL A 64 -12.51 10.77 -7.02
CA VAL A 64 -13.26 9.50 -7.21
C VAL A 64 -13.36 9.14 -8.69
N LYS A 65 -13.51 10.12 -9.58
CA LYS A 65 -13.52 9.88 -11.04
C LYS A 65 -12.15 9.45 -11.56
N THR A 66 -11.06 9.92 -10.97
CA THR A 66 -9.71 9.47 -11.34
C THR A 66 -9.39 8.06 -10.85
N GLU A 67 -9.93 7.64 -9.69
CA GLU A 67 -9.71 6.28 -9.16
C GLU A 67 -10.35 5.18 -10.02
N ILE A 68 -11.45 5.48 -10.73
CA ILE A 68 -12.20 4.52 -11.57
C ILE A 68 -11.70 4.53 -13.03
N SER A 69 -10.69 5.35 -13.37
CA SER A 69 -10.17 5.42 -14.72
C SER A 69 -9.28 4.22 -15.04
N VAL A 70 -9.58 3.53 -16.15
CA VAL A 70 -8.77 2.43 -16.72
C VAL A 70 -7.47 2.94 -17.36
N GLU A 71 -7.32 4.25 -17.47
CA GLU A 71 -6.09 4.88 -17.90
C GLU A 71 -5.11 4.84 -16.73
N SER A 72 -4.13 3.94 -16.82
CA SER A 72 -2.96 3.88 -15.93
C SER A 72 -2.09 5.12 -16.15
N LYS A 73 -2.65 6.30 -15.86
CA LYS A 73 -1.92 7.56 -15.86
C LYS A 73 -0.70 7.39 -14.97
N HIS A 74 0.45 7.78 -15.52
CA HIS A 74 1.79 7.76 -14.93
C HIS A 74 1.82 7.97 -13.40
N GLN A 75 1.52 6.92 -12.62
CA GLN A 75 1.70 6.92 -11.17
C GLN A 75 3.18 7.02 -10.80
N THR A 76 4.05 6.67 -11.75
CA THR A 76 5.50 6.79 -11.65
C THR A 76 5.99 7.78 -12.71
N LEU A 77 6.89 8.68 -12.30
CA LEU A 77 7.68 9.48 -13.22
C LEU A 77 8.34 8.55 -14.24
N GLN A 78 8.39 8.93 -15.52
CA GLN A 78 9.09 8.15 -16.53
C GLN A 78 10.55 7.94 -16.08
N GLY A 79 10.93 6.68 -15.85
CA GLY A 79 12.27 6.35 -15.34
C GLY A 79 13.37 6.82 -16.30
N LEU A 80 14.55 7.12 -15.76
CA LEU A 80 15.71 7.59 -16.51
C LEU A 80 16.42 6.40 -17.19
N ALA A 81 16.61 6.47 -18.51
CA ALA A 81 17.24 5.41 -19.27
C ALA A 81 18.73 5.71 -19.47
N PHE A 82 19.58 5.17 -18.59
CA PHE A 82 21.03 5.19 -18.79
C PHE A 82 21.42 4.00 -19.69
N PRO A 83 22.20 4.22 -20.77
CA PRO A 83 22.65 3.13 -21.62
C PRO A 83 23.57 2.17 -20.84
N LEU A 84 23.36 0.86 -21.05
CA LEU A 84 24.26 -0.18 -20.55
C LEU A 84 25.51 -0.24 -21.42
N GLN A 85 26.68 -0.23 -20.78
CA GLN A 85 27.94 -0.48 -21.48
C GLN A 85 27.98 -1.91 -22.07
N PRO A 86 28.69 -2.14 -23.18
CA PRO A 86 28.76 -3.45 -23.84
C PRO A 86 29.23 -4.59 -22.91
N GLU A 87 30.09 -4.29 -21.94
CA GLU A 87 30.57 -5.27 -20.95
C GLU A 87 29.45 -5.72 -20.01
N ALA A 88 28.60 -4.80 -19.55
CA ALA A 88 27.45 -5.11 -18.71
C ALA A 88 26.40 -5.93 -19.49
N GLN A 89 26.18 -5.60 -20.77
CA GLN A 89 25.28 -6.37 -21.64
C GLN A 89 25.77 -7.81 -21.83
N ARG A 90 27.07 -8.01 -22.06
CA ARG A 90 27.67 -9.35 -22.15
C ARG A 90 27.54 -10.14 -20.85
N ALA A 91 27.75 -9.49 -19.71
CA ALA A 91 27.57 -10.13 -18.40
C ALA A 91 26.12 -10.60 -18.18
N LEU A 92 25.13 -9.79 -18.54
CA LEU A 92 23.71 -10.18 -18.47
C LEU A 92 23.37 -11.38 -19.36
N GLN A 93 23.93 -11.43 -20.58
CA GLN A 93 23.79 -12.59 -21.47
C GLN A 93 24.46 -13.84 -20.88
N GLN A 94 25.63 -13.69 -20.26
CA GLN A 94 26.33 -14.77 -19.56
C GLN A 94 25.52 -15.30 -18.36
N LEU A 95 24.83 -14.42 -17.63
CA LEU A 95 23.95 -14.79 -16.52
C LEU A 95 22.71 -15.53 -17.02
N LYS A 96 22.13 -15.12 -18.15
CA LYS A 96 21.04 -15.85 -18.81
C LYS A 96 21.47 -17.28 -19.18
N GLN A 97 22.70 -17.43 -19.69
CA GLN A 97 23.29 -18.74 -19.98
C GLN A 97 23.77 -19.49 -18.73
N LYS A 98 23.59 -18.90 -17.53
CA LYS A 98 24.00 -19.43 -16.23
C LYS A 98 25.50 -19.74 -16.12
N THR A 99 26.31 -19.07 -16.95
CA THR A 99 27.79 -19.19 -16.92
C THR A 99 28.39 -18.39 -15.77
N VAL A 100 27.78 -17.25 -15.44
CA VAL A 100 28.07 -16.46 -14.23
C VAL A 100 26.88 -16.56 -13.27
N ASN A 101 27.16 -16.50 -11.97
CA ASN A 101 26.12 -16.56 -10.94
C ASN A 101 25.87 -15.20 -10.27
N TYR A 102 26.70 -14.20 -10.53
CA TYR A 102 26.62 -12.90 -9.90
C TYR A 102 27.15 -11.80 -10.82
N ILE A 103 26.46 -10.66 -10.83
CA ILE A 103 26.86 -9.46 -11.54
C ILE A 103 26.68 -8.28 -10.58
N GLN A 104 27.69 -7.42 -10.48
CA GLN A 104 27.56 -6.12 -9.84
C GLN A 104 27.68 -5.00 -10.87
N LEU A 105 26.71 -4.08 -10.87
CA LEU A 105 26.70 -2.89 -11.72
C LEU A 105 26.79 -1.62 -10.87
N LYS A 106 27.41 -0.59 -11.44
CA LYS A 106 27.47 0.77 -10.90
C LYS A 106 26.96 1.76 -11.94
N LEU A 107 26.48 2.90 -11.48
CA LEU A 107 26.18 4.05 -12.32
C LEU A 107 27.40 4.98 -12.37
N ASP A 108 27.79 5.35 -13.58
CA ASP A 108 28.66 6.50 -13.80
C ASP A 108 27.78 7.76 -13.84
N LEU A 109 27.94 8.63 -12.84
CA LEU A 109 27.13 9.84 -12.67
C LEU A 109 27.59 11.02 -13.56
N GLU A 110 28.77 10.91 -14.18
CA GLU A 110 29.31 11.91 -15.10
C GLU A 110 28.96 11.58 -16.54
N ARG A 111 29.13 10.31 -16.92
CA ARG A 111 28.84 9.83 -18.29
C ARG A 111 27.38 9.39 -18.46
N GLU A 112 26.63 9.30 -17.37
CA GLU A 112 25.24 8.84 -17.35
C GLU A 112 25.07 7.44 -17.96
N THR A 113 25.99 6.51 -17.63
CA THR A 113 25.97 5.13 -18.15
C THR A 113 25.99 4.09 -17.04
N ILE A 114 25.52 2.88 -17.33
CA ILE A 114 25.58 1.74 -16.40
C ILE A 114 26.77 0.86 -16.77
N GLU A 115 27.71 0.74 -15.84
CA GLU A 115 28.97 0.02 -16.02
C GLU A 115 29.01 -1.26 -15.20
N LEU A 116 29.73 -2.26 -15.71
CA LEU A 116 30.04 -3.49 -14.98
C LEU A 116 31.14 -3.21 -13.95
N VAL A 117 30.96 -3.66 -12.71
CA VAL A 117 32.03 -3.65 -11.71
C VAL A 117 32.79 -4.97 -11.76
N HIS A 118 32.08 -6.09 -11.55
CA HIS A 118 32.67 -7.43 -11.62
C HIS A 118 31.59 -8.51 -11.77
N THR A 119 32.02 -9.72 -12.17
CA THR A 119 31.20 -10.93 -12.28
C THR A 119 31.74 -12.11 -11.46
N GLU A 120 32.54 -11.80 -10.43
CA GLU A 120 33.15 -12.83 -9.57
C GLU A 120 32.13 -13.82 -9.00
N PRO A 121 32.41 -15.14 -9.07
CA PRO A 121 31.54 -16.16 -8.51
C PRO A 121 31.23 -15.90 -7.05
N THR A 122 29.95 -15.84 -6.70
CA THR A 122 29.50 -15.53 -5.34
C THR A 122 28.49 -16.57 -4.88
N ASN A 123 28.70 -17.10 -3.67
CA ASN A 123 27.74 -17.96 -2.98
C ASN A 123 26.88 -17.15 -2.02
N VAL A 124 25.76 -17.72 -1.55
CA VAL A 124 24.84 -17.05 -0.61
C VAL A 124 25.56 -16.52 0.64
N ALA A 125 26.49 -17.29 1.21
CA ALA A 125 27.28 -16.87 2.38
C ALA A 125 28.24 -15.70 2.10
N GLN A 126 28.67 -15.53 0.85
CA GLN A 126 29.57 -14.45 0.43
C GLN A 126 28.81 -13.21 -0.05
N LEU A 127 27.53 -13.33 -0.37
CA LEU A 127 26.72 -12.25 -0.92
C LEU A 127 26.71 -10.98 -0.03
N PRO A 128 26.59 -11.07 1.32
CA PRO A 128 26.72 -9.91 2.20
C PRO A 128 28.02 -9.12 2.02
N SER A 129 29.13 -9.83 1.79
CA SER A 129 30.46 -9.20 1.63
C SER A 129 30.63 -8.47 0.30
N ARG A 130 29.76 -8.74 -0.69
CA ARG A 130 29.80 -8.09 -2.00
C ARG A 130 29.08 -6.75 -2.03
N VAL A 131 28.27 -6.44 -1.02
CA VAL A 131 27.51 -5.20 -0.93
C VAL A 131 28.40 -4.10 -0.33
N PRO A 132 28.72 -3.04 -1.09
CA PRO A 132 29.51 -1.94 -0.57
C PRO A 132 28.75 -1.17 0.52
N ARG A 133 29.48 -0.67 1.50
CA ARG A 133 28.91 0.10 2.62
C ARG A 133 28.92 1.60 2.39
N ASP A 134 29.54 2.06 1.32
CA ASP A 134 29.88 3.45 1.02
C ASP A 134 29.20 3.96 -0.26
N ALA A 135 28.84 3.07 -1.19
CA ALA A 135 28.21 3.44 -2.45
C ALA A 135 27.05 2.51 -2.81
N ALA A 136 26.10 3.01 -3.60
CA ALA A 136 24.95 2.25 -4.06
C ALA A 136 25.33 1.31 -5.20
N ARG A 137 24.73 0.13 -5.29
CA ARG A 137 24.99 -0.81 -6.40
C ARG A 137 23.74 -1.57 -6.80
N TYR A 138 23.75 -2.04 -8.04
CA TYR A 138 22.84 -3.08 -8.48
C TYR A 138 23.54 -4.41 -8.53
N HIS A 139 22.78 -5.44 -8.19
CA HIS A 139 23.26 -6.80 -8.19
C HIS A 139 22.23 -7.69 -8.89
N PHE A 140 22.73 -8.58 -9.73
CA PHE A 140 21.97 -9.73 -10.20
C PHE A 140 22.62 -10.97 -9.63
N PHE A 141 21.84 -11.77 -8.93
CA PHE A 141 22.33 -12.96 -8.24
C PHE A 141 21.48 -14.18 -8.64
N LEU A 142 22.15 -15.23 -9.10
CA LEU A 142 21.52 -16.52 -9.39
C LEU A 142 21.38 -17.32 -8.10
N TYR A 143 20.21 -17.19 -7.46
CA TYR A 143 19.91 -17.85 -6.20
C TYR A 143 19.53 -19.32 -6.43
N LYS A 144 20.49 -20.21 -6.17
CA LYS A 144 20.29 -21.65 -6.18
C LYS A 144 19.76 -22.10 -4.82
N HIS A 145 18.54 -22.63 -4.79
CA HIS A 145 17.87 -23.03 -3.56
C HIS A 145 16.89 -24.17 -3.79
N THR A 146 16.47 -24.85 -2.72
CA THR A 146 15.49 -25.93 -2.78
C THR A 146 14.16 -25.43 -2.22
N HIS A 147 13.08 -25.55 -2.98
CA HIS A 147 11.72 -25.21 -2.54
C HIS A 147 10.81 -26.42 -2.78
N GLU A 148 10.10 -26.87 -1.74
CA GLU A 148 9.17 -28.01 -1.81
C GLU A 148 9.76 -29.32 -2.36
N GLY A 149 11.09 -29.49 -2.26
CA GLY A 149 11.81 -30.68 -2.72
C GLY A 149 12.47 -30.52 -4.10
N ASP A 150 12.12 -29.47 -4.85
CA ASP A 150 12.71 -29.18 -6.15
C ASP A 150 13.87 -28.18 -6.05
N SER A 151 14.95 -28.43 -6.81
CA SER A 151 16.08 -27.52 -6.89
C SER A 151 15.82 -26.45 -7.95
N LEU A 152 15.66 -25.20 -7.51
CA LEU A 152 15.37 -24.04 -8.35
C LEU A 152 16.59 -23.12 -8.45
N GLU A 153 16.75 -22.50 -9.61
CA GLU A 153 17.74 -21.46 -9.85
C GLU A 153 17.01 -20.19 -10.31
N SER A 154 16.84 -19.25 -9.38
CA SER A 154 16.06 -18.04 -9.62
C SER A 154 16.96 -16.82 -9.63
N VAL A 155 16.80 -15.94 -10.62
CA VAL A 155 17.55 -14.68 -10.66
C VAL A 155 16.87 -13.67 -9.75
N VAL A 156 17.62 -13.16 -8.78
CA VAL A 156 17.20 -12.11 -7.85
C VAL A 156 17.93 -10.83 -8.20
N PHE A 157 17.17 -9.76 -8.39
CA PHE A 157 17.71 -8.41 -8.50
C PHE A 157 17.78 -7.78 -7.12
N ILE A 158 18.91 -7.19 -6.77
CA ILE A 158 19.13 -6.51 -5.49
C ILE A 158 19.59 -5.10 -5.78
N TYR A 159 18.92 -4.13 -5.19
CA TYR A 159 19.34 -2.74 -5.14
C TYR A 159 19.85 -2.45 -3.73
N SER A 160 21.16 -2.24 -3.59
CA SER A 160 21.77 -1.86 -2.33
C SER A 160 21.96 -0.34 -2.26
N MET A 161 21.51 0.25 -1.16
CA MET A 161 21.62 1.68 -0.94
C MET A 161 21.98 1.98 0.53
N PRO A 162 23.24 2.31 0.85
CA PRO A 162 23.70 2.56 2.23
C PRO A 162 23.24 3.91 2.82
N GLY A 163 22.08 4.41 2.37
CA GLY A 163 21.41 5.59 2.89
C GLY A 163 22.20 6.90 2.74
N TYR A 164 22.49 7.55 3.86
CA TYR A 164 23.10 8.89 3.90
C TYR A 164 24.57 8.96 3.47
N LYS A 165 25.23 7.81 3.29
CA LYS A 165 26.61 7.78 2.77
C LYS A 165 26.68 8.11 1.27
N CYS A 166 25.61 7.87 0.53
CA CYS A 166 25.47 8.30 -0.85
C CYS A 166 24.97 9.74 -0.92
N SER A 167 25.35 10.47 -1.98
CA SER A 167 24.81 11.82 -2.22
C SER A 167 23.33 11.77 -2.63
N ILE A 168 22.58 12.87 -2.47
CA ILE A 168 21.18 12.95 -2.95
C ILE A 168 21.12 12.66 -4.47
N LYS A 169 22.07 13.20 -5.24
CA LYS A 169 22.16 12.97 -6.69
C LYS A 169 22.30 11.48 -7.01
N GLU A 170 23.24 10.81 -6.33
CA GLU A 170 23.45 9.37 -6.51
C GLU A 170 22.18 8.58 -6.15
N ARG A 171 21.58 8.83 -4.98
CA ARG A 171 20.36 8.12 -4.57
C ARG A 171 19.21 8.27 -5.55
N MET A 172 19.00 9.49 -6.05
CA MET A 172 17.97 9.75 -7.04
C MET A 172 18.25 9.05 -8.36
N LEU A 173 19.48 9.11 -8.87
CA LEU A 173 19.84 8.48 -10.14
C LEU A 173 19.70 6.96 -10.09
N TYR A 174 20.17 6.29 -9.03
CA TYR A 174 19.92 4.85 -8.87
C TYR A 174 18.40 4.59 -8.83
N SER A 175 17.64 5.19 -7.91
CA SER A 175 16.19 4.91 -7.82
C SER A 175 15.42 5.19 -9.13
N SER A 176 15.80 6.22 -9.89
CA SER A 176 15.18 6.58 -11.17
C SER A 176 15.57 5.67 -12.34
N CYS A 177 16.79 5.13 -12.34
CA CYS A 177 17.26 4.24 -13.42
C CYS A 177 16.81 2.78 -13.24
N LYS A 178 16.42 2.38 -12.02
CA LYS A 178 16.04 1.01 -11.70
C LYS A 178 14.96 0.46 -12.63
N SER A 179 13.85 1.17 -12.82
CA SER A 179 12.73 0.68 -13.63
C SER A 179 13.14 0.41 -15.07
N ARG A 180 13.83 1.37 -15.71
CA ARG A 180 14.28 1.23 -17.11
C ARG A 180 15.32 0.13 -17.30
N LEU A 181 16.24 -0.02 -16.35
CA LEU A 181 17.20 -1.12 -16.36
C LEU A 181 16.47 -2.48 -16.33
N LEU A 182 15.51 -2.64 -15.41
CA LEU A 182 14.75 -3.88 -15.26
C LEU A 182 13.89 -4.18 -16.49
N ASP A 183 13.23 -3.15 -17.05
CA ASP A 183 12.44 -3.28 -18.28
C ASP A 183 13.33 -3.76 -19.45
N SER A 184 14.52 -3.16 -19.63
CA SER A 184 15.47 -3.56 -20.68
C SER A 184 16.00 -4.98 -20.47
N VAL A 185 16.29 -5.38 -19.22
CA VAL A 185 16.74 -6.74 -18.89
C VAL A 185 15.65 -7.79 -19.18
N GLU A 186 14.40 -7.51 -18.85
CA GLU A 186 13.27 -8.41 -19.10
C GLU A 186 12.87 -8.44 -20.58
N GLN A 187 12.91 -7.31 -21.31
CA GLN A 187 12.46 -7.22 -22.71
C GLN A 187 13.57 -7.58 -23.72
N ASP A 188 14.74 -6.94 -23.61
CA ASP A 188 15.82 -7.07 -24.61
C ASP A 188 16.62 -8.36 -24.39
N PHE A 189 16.88 -8.70 -23.13
CA PHE A 189 17.67 -9.88 -22.77
C PHE A 189 16.81 -11.09 -22.44
N GLN A 190 15.49 -10.92 -22.22
CA GLN A 190 14.56 -11.98 -21.82
C GLN A 190 15.07 -12.75 -20.60
N LEU A 191 15.60 -12.02 -19.62
CA LEU A 191 16.03 -12.57 -18.34
C LEU A 191 14.90 -12.41 -17.33
N GLU A 192 14.31 -13.51 -16.91
CA GLU A 192 13.24 -13.50 -15.93
C GLU A 192 13.80 -13.23 -14.52
N ILE A 193 13.32 -12.15 -13.90
CA ILE A 193 13.72 -11.74 -12.55
C ILE A 193 12.64 -12.20 -11.58
N ALA A 194 12.94 -13.22 -10.78
CA ALA A 194 11.98 -13.82 -9.85
C ALA A 194 11.59 -12.85 -8.73
N LYS A 195 12.56 -12.06 -8.24
CA LYS A 195 12.32 -11.10 -7.16
C LYS A 195 13.22 -9.87 -7.28
N LYS A 196 12.65 -8.71 -6.94
CA LYS A 196 13.31 -7.40 -6.88
C LYS A 196 13.38 -6.99 -5.42
N ILE A 197 14.58 -6.94 -4.85
CA ILE A 197 14.83 -6.68 -3.42
C ILE A 197 15.57 -5.34 -3.28
N GLU A 198 15.22 -4.56 -2.27
CA GLU A 198 15.93 -3.34 -1.89
C GLU A 198 16.45 -3.50 -0.47
N ILE A 199 17.74 -3.20 -0.24
CA ILE A 199 18.39 -3.35 1.08
C ILE A 199 19.18 -2.11 1.46
N GLY A 200 19.28 -1.86 2.77
CA GLY A 200 20.11 -0.81 3.34
C GLY A 200 21.53 -1.29 3.65
N ASP A 201 21.66 -2.52 4.14
CA ASP A 201 22.93 -3.15 4.49
C ASP A 201 23.05 -4.57 3.93
N GLY A 202 24.27 -4.96 3.54
CA GLY A 202 24.58 -6.30 3.04
C GLY A 202 24.33 -7.39 4.08
N ALA A 203 24.38 -7.06 5.37
CA ALA A 203 24.11 -8.01 6.46
C ALA A 203 22.67 -8.56 6.44
N GLU A 204 21.73 -7.87 5.79
CA GLU A 204 20.34 -8.32 5.63
C GLU A 204 20.23 -9.54 4.70
N LEU A 205 21.19 -9.73 3.79
CA LEU A 205 21.20 -10.79 2.79
C LEU A 205 21.59 -12.16 3.36
N THR A 206 20.78 -12.66 4.29
CA THR A 206 20.88 -14.02 4.82
C THR A 206 20.15 -15.02 3.90
N ALA A 207 20.50 -16.31 4.03
CA ALA A 207 19.81 -17.37 3.30
C ALA A 207 18.31 -17.42 3.63
N GLU A 208 17.96 -17.21 4.91
CA GLU A 208 16.58 -17.16 5.38
C GLU A 208 15.82 -15.98 4.77
N PHE A 209 16.42 -14.78 4.76
CA PHE A 209 15.83 -13.59 4.18
C PHE A 209 15.56 -13.75 2.67
N LEU A 210 16.54 -14.25 1.92
CA LEU A 210 16.36 -14.52 0.48
C LEU A 210 15.27 -15.56 0.23
N TYR A 211 15.20 -16.61 1.05
CA TYR A 211 14.16 -17.62 0.93
C TYR A 211 12.77 -17.03 1.17
N ASP A 212 12.58 -16.28 2.27
CA ASP A 212 11.30 -15.67 2.62
C ASP A 212 10.85 -14.61 1.60
N GLU A 213 11.78 -13.88 0.99
CA GLU A 213 11.48 -12.89 -0.06
C GLU A 213 11.06 -13.55 -1.38
N VAL A 214 11.73 -14.63 -1.78
CA VAL A 214 11.38 -15.37 -3.00
C VAL A 214 10.11 -16.20 -2.80
N HIS A 215 9.90 -16.74 -1.59
CA HIS A 215 8.75 -17.59 -1.23
C HIS A 215 8.02 -17.05 0.01
N PRO A 216 7.12 -16.07 -0.17
CA PRO A 216 6.41 -15.43 0.94
C PRO A 216 5.56 -16.43 1.73
N LYS A 217 5.75 -16.43 3.06
CA LYS A 217 4.93 -17.23 3.97
C LYS A 217 3.46 -16.79 3.89
N GLN A 218 2.56 -17.74 3.68
CA GLN A 218 1.13 -17.47 3.74
C GLN A 218 0.73 -17.18 5.19
N HIS A 219 0.26 -15.96 5.47
CA HIS A 219 -0.32 -15.60 6.77
C HIS A 219 -1.71 -16.22 6.92
N ALA A 220 -1.76 -17.52 7.26
CA ALA A 220 -3.00 -18.30 7.27
C ALA A 220 -3.96 -17.94 8.41
N PHE A 221 -3.52 -17.30 9.50
CA PHE A 221 -4.41 -17.01 10.62
C PHE A 221 -3.96 -15.82 11.48
N LYS A 222 -4.79 -14.77 11.55
CA LYS A 222 -4.66 -13.75 12.61
C LYS A 222 -5.17 -14.34 13.91
N GLN A 223 -4.25 -14.63 14.85
CA GLN A 223 -4.64 -15.08 16.18
C GLN A 223 -5.47 -13.99 16.87
N ALA A 224 -6.73 -14.30 17.16
CA ALA A 224 -7.60 -13.43 17.94
C ALA A 224 -7.55 -13.84 19.42
N PHE A 225 -7.43 -12.86 20.31
CA PHE A 225 -7.55 -13.11 21.75
C PHE A 225 -8.98 -13.57 22.08
N ALA A 226 -9.10 -14.45 23.09
CA ALA A 226 -10.41 -14.89 23.55
C ALA A 226 -11.18 -13.72 24.17
N LYS A 227 -12.45 -13.55 23.78
CA LYS A 227 -13.35 -12.57 24.42
C LYS A 227 -13.47 -12.87 25.93
N PRO A 228 -13.62 -11.86 26.81
CA PRO A 228 -13.82 -12.07 28.23
C PRO A 228 -14.97 -13.04 28.52
N LYS A 229 -14.89 -13.76 29.66
CA LYS A 229 -16.00 -14.60 30.13
C LYS A 229 -17.25 -13.72 30.29
N GLY A 230 -18.37 -14.18 29.74
CA GLY A 230 -19.64 -13.48 29.86
C GLY A 230 -20.16 -13.46 31.31
N PRO A 231 -21.28 -12.75 31.57
CA PRO A 231 -21.90 -12.69 32.88
C PRO A 231 -22.12 -14.09 33.48
N GLY A 232 -21.70 -14.29 34.74
CA GLY A 232 -21.88 -15.55 35.46
C GLY A 232 -23.37 -15.86 35.68
N GLY A 233 -23.74 -17.15 35.62
CA GLY A 233 -25.11 -17.60 35.93
C GLY A 233 -26.16 -17.39 34.81
N LYS A 234 -25.76 -17.16 33.55
CA LYS A 234 -26.70 -17.12 32.42
C LYS A 234 -27.48 -18.44 32.32
N ARG A 235 -28.78 -18.38 32.57
CA ARG A 235 -29.71 -19.49 32.37
C ARG A 235 -30.24 -19.43 30.93
N GLY A 236 -29.81 -20.37 30.09
CA GLY A 236 -30.31 -20.54 28.72
C GLY A 236 -29.28 -20.28 27.63
N HIS A 237 -29.48 -20.94 26.48
CA HIS A 237 -28.65 -20.78 25.28
C HIS A 237 -28.84 -19.39 24.65
N LYS A 238 -27.82 -18.90 23.93
CA LYS A 238 -27.99 -17.70 23.09
C LYS A 238 -29.07 -17.99 22.06
N ARG A 239 -30.16 -17.22 22.09
CA ARG A 239 -31.22 -17.29 21.10
C ARG A 239 -31.02 -16.16 20.10
N LEU A 240 -31.31 -16.41 18.84
CA LEU A 240 -31.38 -15.36 17.84
C LEU A 240 -32.58 -14.47 18.17
N ILE A 241 -32.35 -13.18 18.37
CA ILE A 241 -33.42 -12.21 18.60
C ILE A 241 -33.84 -11.71 17.21
N ARG A 242 -34.77 -12.42 16.55
CA ARG A 242 -35.43 -11.94 15.34
C ARG A 242 -36.71 -11.19 15.72
N GLY A 243 -36.97 -10.08 15.05
CA GLY A 243 -38.26 -9.40 15.15
C GLY A 243 -39.36 -10.19 14.42
N PRO A 244 -40.64 -10.12 14.85
CA PRO A 244 -41.75 -10.62 14.04
C PRO A 244 -41.82 -9.78 12.75
N GLY A 245 -41.44 -10.36 11.61
CA GLY A 245 -41.38 -9.69 10.31
C GLY A 245 -40.11 -9.95 9.47
N GLU A 246 -39.06 -10.56 10.05
CA GLU A 246 -37.86 -10.97 9.31
C GLU A 246 -37.92 -12.40 8.74
N ASN A 247 -39.00 -13.13 9.02
CA ASN A 247 -39.30 -14.34 8.28
C ASN A 247 -40.12 -13.90 7.07
N GLY A 248 -39.50 -13.92 5.89
CA GLY A 248 -40.22 -13.77 4.63
C GLY A 248 -41.38 -14.75 4.59
N GLU A 249 -42.59 -14.22 4.81
CA GLU A 249 -43.79 -14.78 4.24
C GLU A 249 -43.90 -14.13 2.87
N ASP A 250 -43.49 -14.89 1.86
CA ASP A 250 -43.93 -14.70 0.48
C ASP A 250 -45.46 -14.64 0.46
N SER A 251 -46.01 -13.49 0.06
CA SER A 251 -47.26 -13.31 -0.70
C SER A 251 -47.39 -11.86 -1.15
#